data_AF-A0A0M8QD18-F1
#
_entry.id   AF-A0A0M8QD18-F1
#
_cell.length_a   1.000
_cell.length_b   1.000
_cell.length_c   1.000
_cell.angle_alpha   90.00
_cell.angle_beta   90.00
_cell.angle_gamma   90.00
#
_symmetry.space_group_name_H-M   'P 1'
#
loop_
_entity.id
_entity.type
_entity.pdbx_description
1 polymer ?
#
loop_
_entity_poly.entity_id
_entity_poly.type
_entity_poly.pdbx_seq_one_letter_code
_entity_poly.pdbx_strand_id
1 'polypeptide(L)'
;MPEFVGAVDQGTTSTRFMIFDHSGNEVAKHQLEHQQILPRSGWVEHDPVEIWERTNTVIQNGLRDGGLSADDLAAIGITNQRETTVVWDPRTGRPYYNAIVWQDTRTDSIAAALERDGHGDVIRHKAGLPPATYFSGGKIKWLLENVDGLREAAEAGHALFGNTDAWVLWNLTGGPNGGVHATDVTNASRTMLMNLETLDWDDELLDVFGVPRAMLPVIHPSSDREAYGTARTSRPLGGAVPITGVLGDQHAATVGQVCFSPGEAKNTYGTGNFLVLNTGTELVRSEHGLLTTVAYQFAGSPAVYALEGSIAVTGAAVQWLRDQLKIIRSAPESEQLARQVEDNGGMFFVPAFSGLFAPYWRSDARGAMVGLARYNTGAHIARATLEAICYQSRDVVEAMEQDSGVHLDVLKVDGGVTANDLCMQIQADVLGVPVSRPVVAETTALGAAYAAGLAVGFWRDTDELRSHWQESKRWDPQWSEERRQGGYQDWKRAVERTLDWVKVT
;
A
#
# COMPACT_ATOMS: atom_id res chain seq x y z
N MET A 1 -18.42 -17.77 23.39
CA MET A 1 -17.95 -18.03 22.02
C MET A 1 -17.21 -16.78 21.59
N PRO A 2 -16.16 -16.86 20.77
CA PRO A 2 -15.50 -15.66 20.30
C PRO A 2 -16.48 -14.79 19.49
N GLU A 3 -16.53 -13.50 19.78
CA GLU A 3 -17.50 -12.55 19.20
C GLU A 3 -16.82 -11.48 18.34
N PHE A 4 -15.49 -11.49 18.25
CA PHE A 4 -14.71 -10.45 17.57
C PHE A 4 -13.60 -11.00 16.69
N VAL A 5 -13.11 -10.18 15.76
CA VAL A 5 -11.89 -10.44 14.99
C VAL A 5 -10.91 -9.30 15.21
N GLY A 6 -9.64 -9.64 15.48
CA GLY A 6 -8.55 -8.68 15.60
C GLY A 6 -7.82 -8.48 14.28
N ALA A 7 -7.29 -7.28 14.04
CA ALA A 7 -6.43 -6.98 12.91
C ALA A 7 -5.21 -6.17 13.34
N VAL A 8 -4.02 -6.67 13.00
CA VAL A 8 -2.76 -5.93 13.09
C VAL A 8 -2.56 -5.18 11.77
N ASP A 9 -2.44 -3.86 11.83
CA ASP A 9 -2.04 -3.04 10.69
C ASP A 9 -0.67 -2.41 10.99
N GLN A 10 0.37 -3.00 10.38
CA GLN A 10 1.76 -2.56 10.46
C GLN A 10 2.04 -1.54 9.35
N GLY A 11 1.65 -0.29 9.55
CA GLY A 11 1.83 0.79 8.57
C GLY A 11 3.22 1.41 8.55
N THR A 12 3.45 2.32 7.59
CA THR A 12 4.74 3.00 7.40
C THR A 12 5.11 3.98 8.50
N THR A 13 4.15 4.62 9.17
CA THR A 13 4.42 5.61 10.23
C THR A 13 4.02 5.12 11.61
N SER A 14 3.12 4.12 11.67
CA SER A 14 2.59 3.59 12.92
C SER A 14 2.12 2.16 12.75
N THR A 15 2.12 1.43 13.86
CA THR A 15 1.47 0.12 13.98
C THR A 15 0.20 0.29 14.79
N ARG A 16 -0.86 -0.44 14.43
CA ARG A 16 -2.14 -0.42 15.13
C ARG A 16 -2.73 -1.81 15.25
N PHE A 17 -3.51 -2.02 16.31
CA PHE A 17 -4.36 -3.18 16.46
C PHE A 17 -5.81 -2.71 16.62
N MET A 18 -6.69 -3.28 15.81
CA MET A 18 -8.11 -2.94 15.76
C MET A 18 -8.93 -4.21 15.98
N ILE A 19 -10.06 -4.07 16.68
CA ILE A 19 -10.96 -5.18 17.00
C ILE A 19 -12.33 -4.85 16.43
N PHE A 20 -12.90 -5.78 15.68
CA PHE A 20 -14.18 -5.61 14.98
C PHE A 20 -15.24 -6.60 15.48
N ASP A 21 -16.47 -6.12 15.58
CA ASP A 21 -17.64 -6.96 15.82
C ASP A 21 -18.12 -7.66 14.53
N HIS A 22 -19.14 -8.50 14.66
CA HIS A 22 -19.72 -9.22 13.52
C HIS A 22 -20.38 -8.31 12.48
N SER A 23 -20.81 -7.10 12.85
CA SER A 23 -21.35 -6.10 11.91
C SER A 23 -20.23 -5.31 11.21
N GLY A 24 -18.96 -5.57 11.51
CA GLY A 24 -17.81 -4.85 10.96
C GLY A 24 -17.53 -3.50 11.63
N ASN A 25 -18.16 -3.20 12.78
CA ASN A 25 -17.90 -1.96 13.51
C ASN A 25 -16.60 -2.06 14.30
N GLU A 26 -15.89 -0.94 14.43
CA GLU A 26 -14.74 -0.82 15.35
C GLU A 26 -15.22 -0.85 16.80
N VAL A 27 -14.73 -1.83 17.57
CA VAL A 27 -15.02 -2.00 19.00
C VAL A 27 -13.91 -1.42 19.86
N ALA A 28 -12.66 -1.62 19.44
CA ALA A 28 -11.48 -1.10 20.12
C ALA A 28 -10.32 -0.91 19.13
N LYS A 29 -9.44 0.04 19.46
CA LYS A 29 -8.26 0.38 18.67
C LYS A 29 -7.16 0.88 19.58
N HIS A 30 -5.93 0.47 19.28
CA HIS A 30 -4.73 1.09 19.83
C HIS A 30 -3.69 1.29 18.74
N GLN A 31 -2.95 2.40 18.79
CA GLN A 31 -2.01 2.80 17.75
C GLN A 31 -0.76 3.40 18.37
N LEU A 32 0.41 3.07 17.82
CA LEU A 32 1.68 3.66 18.21
C LEU A 32 2.52 3.97 16.97
N GLU A 33 3.11 5.15 16.94
CA GLU A 33 4.09 5.53 15.93
C GLU A 33 5.42 4.79 16.15
N HIS A 34 6.21 4.68 15.08
CA HIS A 34 7.58 4.18 15.12
C HIS A 34 8.53 5.12 14.38
N GLN A 35 9.81 5.05 14.72
CA GLN A 35 10.79 6.03 14.27
C GLN A 35 11.07 5.88 12.76
N GLN A 36 10.99 7.01 12.04
CA GLN A 36 11.45 7.10 10.66
C GLN A 36 12.98 7.36 10.67
N ILE A 37 13.78 6.35 10.34
CA ILE A 37 15.24 6.47 10.36
C ILE A 37 15.71 6.93 8.98
N LEU A 38 16.38 8.09 8.92
CA LEU A 38 16.84 8.73 7.68
C LEU A 38 18.36 8.93 7.72
N PRO A 39 19.18 7.87 7.53
CA PRO A 39 20.64 7.96 7.72
C PRO A 39 21.34 8.94 6.78
N ARG A 40 20.79 9.10 5.57
CA ARG A 40 21.27 10.01 4.53
C ARG A 40 20.14 10.31 3.52
N SER A 41 20.38 11.25 2.61
CA SER A 41 19.41 11.60 1.56
C SER A 41 18.96 10.36 0.76
N GLY A 42 17.65 10.23 0.58
CA GLY A 42 17.04 9.12 -0.17
C GLY A 42 16.94 7.79 0.59
N TRP A 43 17.53 7.68 1.78
CA TRP A 43 17.52 6.46 2.57
C TRP A 43 16.44 6.52 3.65
N VAL A 44 15.64 5.46 3.74
CA VAL A 44 14.53 5.32 4.68
C VAL A 44 14.58 3.92 5.28
N GLU A 45 14.76 3.87 6.59
CA GLU A 45 14.91 2.65 7.37
C GLU A 45 13.93 2.61 8.54
N HIS A 46 13.56 1.40 8.97
CA HIS A 46 12.88 1.16 10.25
C HIS A 46 13.66 0.13 11.07
N ASP A 47 13.63 0.26 12.40
CA ASP A 47 14.14 -0.78 13.29
C ASP A 47 13.12 -1.95 13.34
N PRO A 48 13.47 -3.17 12.88
CA PRO A 48 12.55 -4.31 12.93
C PRO A 48 12.17 -4.72 14.36
N VAL A 49 13.06 -4.48 15.33
CA VAL A 49 12.78 -4.75 16.74
C VAL A 49 11.73 -3.77 17.25
N GLU A 50 11.83 -2.48 16.92
CA GLU A 50 10.78 -1.51 17.26
C GLU A 50 9.44 -1.90 16.61
N ILE A 51 9.42 -2.26 15.32
CA ILE A 51 8.19 -2.74 14.65
C ILE A 51 7.52 -3.85 15.45
N TRP A 52 8.30 -4.83 15.92
CA TRP A 52 7.81 -5.93 16.72
C TRP A 52 7.31 -5.48 18.09
N GLU A 53 8.09 -4.70 18.82
CA GLU A 53 7.73 -4.20 20.15
C GLU A 53 6.43 -3.38 20.11
N ARG A 54 6.28 -2.53 19.08
CA ARG A 54 5.05 -1.76 18.83
C ARG A 54 3.88 -2.68 18.54
N THR A 55 4.06 -3.68 17.68
CA THR A 55 3.03 -4.68 17.35
C THR A 55 2.52 -5.38 18.61
N ASN A 56 3.43 -5.92 19.43
CA ASN A 56 3.04 -6.57 20.67
C ASN A 56 2.28 -5.58 21.57
N THR A 57 2.80 -4.36 21.77
CA THR A 57 2.19 -3.33 22.63
C THR A 57 0.78 -2.93 22.19
N VAL A 58 0.55 -2.71 20.89
CA VAL A 58 -0.77 -2.31 20.40
C VAL A 58 -1.80 -3.44 20.54
N ILE A 59 -1.39 -4.70 20.38
CA ILE A 59 -2.27 -5.84 20.67
C ILE A 59 -2.65 -5.84 22.14
N GLN A 60 -1.69 -5.65 23.05
CA GLN A 60 -2.00 -5.72 24.48
C GLN A 60 -2.95 -4.62 24.92
N ASN A 61 -2.67 -3.40 24.47
CA ASN A 61 -3.47 -2.25 24.82
C ASN A 61 -4.82 -2.27 24.08
N GLY A 62 -4.89 -2.71 22.83
CA GLY A 62 -6.17 -2.83 22.10
C GLY A 62 -7.15 -3.77 22.78
N LEU A 63 -6.69 -4.93 23.26
CA LEU A 63 -7.51 -5.83 24.06
C LEU A 63 -7.93 -5.20 25.39
N ARG A 64 -6.98 -4.59 26.12
CA ARG A 64 -7.26 -3.96 27.42
C ARG A 64 -8.25 -2.79 27.29
N ASP A 65 -8.05 -1.94 26.30
CA ASP A 65 -8.86 -0.73 26.06
C ASP A 65 -10.29 -1.12 25.65
N GLY A 66 -10.47 -2.27 24.98
CA GLY A 66 -11.78 -2.89 24.71
C GLY A 66 -12.38 -3.69 25.88
N GLY A 67 -11.64 -3.90 26.97
CA GLY A 67 -12.07 -4.78 28.07
C GLY A 67 -12.15 -6.26 27.66
N LEU A 68 -11.39 -6.66 26.64
CA LEU A 68 -11.43 -7.99 26.02
C LEU A 68 -10.21 -8.83 26.41
N SER A 69 -10.35 -10.13 26.19
CA SER A 69 -9.33 -11.16 26.35
C SER A 69 -9.04 -11.87 25.02
N ALA A 70 -8.01 -12.72 24.99
CA ALA A 70 -7.70 -13.51 23.81
C ALA A 70 -8.84 -14.47 23.40
N ASP A 71 -9.61 -14.98 24.37
CA ASP A 71 -10.70 -15.94 24.14
C ASP A 71 -11.92 -15.29 23.46
N ASP A 72 -11.98 -13.96 23.44
CA ASP A 72 -13.03 -13.20 22.77
C ASP A 72 -12.76 -13.05 21.26
N LEU A 73 -11.51 -13.32 20.81
CA LEU A 73 -11.10 -13.23 19.42
C LEU A 73 -11.26 -14.57 18.69
N ALA A 74 -11.99 -14.56 17.57
CA ALA A 74 -12.14 -15.72 16.70
C ALA A 74 -10.89 -15.97 15.87
N ALA A 75 -10.23 -14.89 15.43
CA ALA A 75 -9.02 -14.91 14.62
C ALA A 75 -8.29 -13.57 14.67
N ILE A 76 -7.05 -13.57 14.16
CA ILE A 76 -6.27 -12.37 13.86
C ILE A 76 -5.94 -12.31 12.37
N GLY A 77 -6.18 -11.14 11.77
CA GLY A 77 -5.63 -10.75 10.47
C GLY A 77 -4.38 -9.89 10.62
N ILE A 78 -3.45 -10.01 9.67
CA ILE A 78 -2.26 -9.16 9.56
C ILE A 78 -2.33 -8.42 8.24
N THR A 79 -2.09 -7.13 8.31
CA THR A 79 -1.82 -6.29 7.14
C THR A 79 -0.66 -5.37 7.41
N ASN A 80 0.05 -4.99 6.35
CA ASN A 80 1.35 -4.37 6.49
C ASN A 80 1.70 -3.43 5.34
N GLN A 81 2.56 -2.46 5.61
CA GLN A 81 3.23 -1.69 4.57
C GLN A 81 3.95 -2.66 3.64
N ARG A 82 3.66 -2.55 2.34
CA ARG A 82 4.26 -3.41 1.34
C ARG A 82 5.70 -2.97 1.03
N GLU A 83 6.36 -3.87 0.32
CA GLU A 83 7.75 -3.86 -0.15
C GLU A 83 8.87 -3.79 0.92
N THR A 84 8.61 -3.18 2.09
CA THR A 84 9.60 -3.04 3.17
C THR A 84 10.24 -4.39 3.51
N THR A 85 11.57 -4.44 3.45
CA THR A 85 12.36 -5.67 3.43
C THR A 85 13.10 -5.87 4.75
N VAL A 86 12.90 -7.02 5.39
CA VAL A 86 13.58 -7.43 6.63
C VAL A 86 14.37 -8.70 6.38
N VAL A 87 15.59 -8.78 6.93
CA VAL A 87 16.42 -10.00 6.91
C VAL A 87 16.93 -10.30 8.32
N TRP A 88 16.68 -11.51 8.83
CA TRP A 88 17.00 -11.89 10.21
C TRP A 88 17.57 -13.31 10.31
N ASP A 89 18.28 -13.59 11.41
CA ASP A 89 18.77 -14.92 11.73
C ASP A 89 17.65 -15.74 12.42
N PRO A 90 17.17 -16.86 11.84
CA PRO A 90 16.08 -17.65 12.42
C PRO A 90 16.43 -18.29 13.76
N ARG A 91 17.72 -18.49 14.05
CA ARG A 91 18.18 -19.15 15.28
C ARG A 91 18.14 -18.22 16.47
N THR A 92 18.29 -16.91 16.23
CA THR A 92 18.40 -15.89 17.29
C THR A 92 17.27 -14.87 17.26
N GLY A 93 16.58 -14.72 16.12
CA GLY A 93 15.58 -13.68 15.88
C GLY A 93 16.16 -12.29 15.72
N ARG A 94 17.49 -12.16 15.60
CA ARG A 94 18.14 -10.87 15.43
C ARG A 94 18.14 -10.45 13.96
N PRO A 95 17.68 -9.23 13.63
CA PRO A 95 17.86 -8.67 12.30
C PRO A 95 19.35 -8.50 11.98
N TYR A 96 19.73 -8.75 10.72
CA TYR A 96 21.08 -8.48 10.23
C TYR A 96 21.33 -6.99 9.97
N TYR A 97 20.26 -6.26 9.68
CA TYR A 97 20.27 -4.83 9.38
C TYR A 97 18.89 -4.25 9.69
N ASN A 98 18.75 -2.93 9.64
CA ASN A 98 17.43 -2.29 9.67
C ASN A 98 16.54 -2.76 8.50
N ALA A 99 15.23 -2.66 8.67
CA ALA A 99 14.31 -2.85 7.55
C ALA A 99 14.54 -1.73 6.52
N ILE A 100 14.70 -2.09 5.25
CA ILE A 100 14.78 -1.10 4.15
C ILE A 100 13.36 -0.82 3.66
N VAL A 101 12.90 0.41 3.86
CA VAL A 101 11.51 0.82 3.63
C VAL A 101 11.23 0.99 2.15
N TRP A 102 9.99 0.79 1.73
CA TRP A 102 9.55 0.96 0.34
C TRP A 102 9.88 2.33 -0.28
N GLN A 103 9.93 3.38 0.53
CA GLN A 103 10.30 4.75 0.12
C GLN A 103 11.80 4.92 -0.16
N ASP A 104 12.63 3.96 0.23
CA ASP A 104 14.07 4.02 0.09
C ASP A 104 14.50 3.96 -1.38
N THR A 105 15.43 4.84 -1.75
CA THR A 105 15.94 5.02 -3.13
C THR A 105 17.39 4.55 -3.30
N ARG A 106 18.00 3.90 -2.30
CA ARG A 106 19.41 3.47 -2.36
C ARG A 106 19.70 2.46 -3.47
N THR A 107 18.67 1.79 -3.96
CA THR A 107 18.74 0.74 -4.98
C THR A 107 18.56 1.27 -6.40
N ASP A 108 18.64 2.59 -6.62
CA ASP A 108 18.46 3.21 -7.95
C ASP A 108 19.48 2.68 -8.97
N SER A 109 20.75 2.55 -8.56
CA SER A 109 21.80 1.97 -9.41
C SER A 109 21.55 0.49 -9.74
N ILE A 110 20.90 -0.26 -8.84
CA ILE A 110 20.51 -1.65 -9.07
C ILE A 110 19.36 -1.69 -10.08
N ALA A 111 18.35 -0.84 -9.93
CA ALA A 111 17.23 -0.75 -10.87
C ALA A 111 17.72 -0.35 -12.28
N ALA A 112 18.58 0.66 -12.38
CA ALA A 112 19.17 1.08 -13.65
C ALA A 112 20.03 -0.02 -14.30
N ALA A 113 20.77 -0.79 -13.49
CA ALA A 113 21.54 -1.94 -13.99
C ALA A 113 20.63 -3.05 -14.54
N LEU A 114 19.52 -3.36 -13.87
CA LEU A 114 18.56 -4.37 -14.35
C LEU A 114 17.97 -4.02 -15.71
N GLU A 115 17.67 -2.74 -15.95
CA GLU A 115 17.21 -2.27 -17.26
C GLU A 115 18.31 -2.39 -18.32
N ARG A 116 19.51 -1.84 -18.02
CA ARG A 116 20.65 -1.83 -18.94
C ARG A 116 21.09 -3.23 -19.34
N ASP A 117 21.02 -4.16 -18.40
CA ASP A 117 21.50 -5.54 -18.57
C ASP A 117 20.41 -6.45 -19.18
N GLY A 118 19.24 -5.90 -19.52
CA GLY A 118 18.17 -6.58 -20.27
C GLY A 118 17.21 -7.43 -19.43
N HIS A 119 17.22 -7.27 -18.10
CA HIS A 119 16.35 -8.02 -17.18
C HIS A 119 14.97 -7.37 -16.99
N GLY A 120 14.76 -6.13 -17.44
CA GLY A 120 13.50 -5.42 -17.24
C GLY A 120 12.28 -6.17 -17.80
N ASP A 121 12.38 -6.73 -19.01
CA ASP A 121 11.25 -7.38 -19.67
C ASP A 121 10.82 -8.67 -18.98
N VAL A 122 11.77 -9.48 -18.51
CA VAL A 122 11.47 -10.69 -17.75
C VAL A 122 10.83 -10.35 -16.39
N ILE A 123 11.28 -9.28 -15.72
CA ILE A 123 10.68 -8.85 -14.45
C ILE A 123 9.25 -8.37 -14.67
N ARG A 124 9.01 -7.51 -15.67
CA ARG A 124 7.65 -7.04 -16.02
C ARG A 124 6.74 -8.20 -16.41
N HIS A 125 7.23 -9.11 -17.23
CA HIS A 125 6.44 -10.24 -17.70
C HIS A 125 6.22 -11.32 -16.64
N LYS A 126 7.11 -11.55 -15.67
CA LYS A 126 6.86 -12.57 -14.64
C LYS A 126 6.23 -11.99 -13.39
N ALA A 127 6.81 -10.92 -12.85
CA ALA A 127 6.36 -10.31 -11.60
C ALA A 127 5.28 -9.24 -11.77
N GLY A 128 5.07 -8.71 -12.99
CA GLY A 128 4.09 -7.63 -13.23
C GLY A 128 4.56 -6.26 -12.77
N LEU A 129 5.85 -6.12 -12.48
CA LEU A 129 6.47 -4.93 -11.89
C LEU A 129 7.62 -4.42 -12.77
N PRO A 130 7.86 -3.10 -12.84
CA PRO A 130 9.08 -2.57 -13.44
C PRO A 130 10.27 -2.69 -12.48
N PRO A 131 11.52 -2.77 -12.99
CA PRO A 131 12.70 -2.48 -12.17
C PRO A 131 12.60 -1.07 -11.57
N ALA A 132 12.49 -1.01 -10.24
CA ALA A 132 12.38 0.25 -9.51
C ALA A 132 12.97 0.10 -8.12
N THR A 133 13.30 1.22 -7.48
CA THR A 133 13.78 1.20 -6.09
C THR A 133 12.71 0.73 -5.12
N TYR A 134 11.43 0.79 -5.53
CA TYR A 134 10.26 0.53 -4.69
C TYR A 134 10.26 -0.89 -4.09
N PHE A 135 10.53 -1.91 -4.90
CA PHE A 135 10.25 -3.32 -4.58
C PHE A 135 11.36 -4.06 -3.82
N SER A 136 11.01 -5.19 -3.18
CA SER A 136 11.88 -5.94 -2.27
C SER A 136 13.15 -6.49 -2.91
N GLY A 137 13.09 -7.02 -4.14
CA GLY A 137 14.20 -7.75 -4.77
C GLY A 137 15.51 -6.94 -4.83
N GLY A 138 15.43 -5.67 -5.22
CA GLY A 138 16.59 -4.77 -5.22
C GLY A 138 17.14 -4.50 -3.81
N LYS A 139 16.27 -4.43 -2.81
CA LYS A 139 16.66 -4.22 -1.40
C LYS A 139 17.36 -5.45 -0.82
N ILE A 140 16.87 -6.65 -1.13
CA ILE A 140 17.51 -7.92 -0.73
C ILE A 140 18.89 -8.03 -1.36
N LYS A 141 19.01 -7.76 -2.67
CA LYS A 141 20.30 -7.74 -3.38
C LYS A 141 21.28 -6.78 -2.71
N TRP A 142 20.83 -5.55 -2.43
CA TRP A 142 21.65 -4.57 -1.73
C TRP A 142 22.14 -5.07 -0.36
N LEU A 143 21.25 -5.65 0.45
CA LEU A 143 21.61 -6.20 1.76
C LEU A 143 22.68 -7.29 1.63
N LEU A 144 22.49 -8.24 0.72
CA LEU A 144 23.43 -9.33 0.50
C LEU A 144 24.81 -8.87 -0.01
N GLU A 145 24.87 -7.72 -0.68
CA GLU A 145 26.13 -7.14 -1.20
C GLU A 145 26.84 -6.21 -0.20
N ASN A 146 26.12 -5.66 0.79
CA ASN A 146 26.61 -4.56 1.63
C ASN A 146 26.64 -4.86 3.13
N VAL A 147 25.96 -5.91 3.61
CA VAL A 147 25.96 -6.29 5.03
C VAL A 147 26.98 -7.41 5.25
N ASP A 148 28.02 -7.10 6.03
CA ASP A 148 29.12 -8.02 6.34
C ASP A 148 28.60 -9.36 6.88
N GLY A 149 28.99 -10.47 6.23
CA GLY A 149 28.65 -11.83 6.65
C GLY A 149 27.23 -12.29 6.28
N LEU A 150 26.38 -11.42 5.72
CA LEU A 150 25.00 -11.78 5.40
C LEU A 150 24.92 -12.75 4.20
N ARG A 151 25.77 -12.58 3.19
CA ARG A 151 25.82 -13.47 2.03
C ARG A 151 26.12 -14.91 2.44
N GLU A 152 27.16 -15.11 3.24
CA GLU A 152 27.57 -16.41 3.75
C GLU A 152 26.50 -17.02 4.66
N ALA A 153 25.85 -16.19 5.48
CA ALA A 153 24.73 -16.64 6.30
C ALA A 153 23.53 -17.09 5.47
N ALA A 154 23.17 -16.35 4.42
CA ALA A 154 22.07 -16.69 3.52
C ALA A 154 22.33 -18.01 2.79
N GLU A 155 23.54 -18.21 2.25
CA GLU A 155 23.94 -19.46 1.59
C GLU A 155 23.97 -20.65 2.55
N ALA A 156 24.26 -20.41 3.83
CA ALA A 156 24.21 -21.43 4.88
C ALA A 156 22.80 -21.67 5.46
N GLY A 157 21.76 -20.99 4.97
CA GLY A 157 20.39 -21.11 5.49
C GLY A 157 20.20 -20.47 6.88
N HIS A 158 21.06 -19.53 7.25
CA HIS A 158 21.04 -18.79 8.53
C HIS A 158 20.49 -17.37 8.39
N ALA A 159 19.95 -16.98 7.24
CA ALA A 159 19.27 -15.71 7.05
C ALA A 159 17.93 -15.94 6.36
N LEU A 160 16.85 -15.49 6.98
CA LEU A 160 15.52 -15.47 6.39
C LEU A 160 15.19 -14.06 5.92
N PHE A 161 14.53 -13.97 4.78
CA PHE A 161 13.89 -12.77 4.27
C PHE A 161 12.40 -12.79 4.60
N GLY A 162 11.82 -11.60 4.77
CA GLY A 162 10.40 -11.40 4.78
C GLY A 162 10.05 -9.93 4.55
N ASN A 163 8.88 -9.70 3.97
CA ASN A 163 8.19 -8.43 4.16
C ASN A 163 7.69 -8.33 5.62
N THR A 164 7.12 -7.18 6.02
CA THR A 164 6.80 -6.96 7.43
C THR A 164 5.63 -7.82 7.94
N ASP A 165 4.77 -8.36 7.05
CA ASP A 165 3.84 -9.45 7.36
C ASP A 165 4.58 -10.69 7.87
N ALA A 166 5.57 -11.18 7.13
CA ALA A 166 6.32 -12.38 7.48
C ALA A 166 7.12 -12.17 8.78
N TRP A 167 7.68 -10.97 8.99
CA TRP A 167 8.37 -10.61 10.23
C TRP A 167 7.43 -10.59 11.44
N VAL A 168 6.26 -9.94 11.30
CA VAL A 168 5.26 -9.87 12.38
C VAL A 168 4.71 -11.26 12.67
N LEU A 169 4.36 -12.01 11.63
CA LEU A 169 3.86 -13.39 11.75
C LEU A 169 4.86 -14.30 12.46
N TRP A 170 6.12 -14.28 12.03
CA TRP A 170 7.18 -15.12 12.59
C TRP A 170 7.37 -14.85 14.08
N ASN A 171 7.37 -13.58 14.49
CA ASN A 171 7.46 -13.20 15.91
C ASN A 171 6.19 -13.58 16.69
N LEU A 172 4.99 -13.32 16.14
CA LEU A 172 3.71 -13.66 16.78
C LEU A 172 3.57 -15.16 17.04
N THR A 173 4.11 -16.00 16.16
CA THR A 173 3.95 -17.46 16.21
C THR A 173 5.05 -18.18 16.99
N GLY A 174 6.06 -17.47 17.51
CA GLY A 174 7.05 -18.03 18.43
C GLY A 174 8.50 -17.65 18.16
N GLY A 175 8.78 -16.93 17.07
CA GLY A 175 10.10 -16.47 16.71
C GLY A 175 11.12 -17.61 16.62
N PRO A 176 12.28 -17.54 17.32
CA PRO A 176 13.26 -18.62 17.30
C PRO A 176 12.73 -19.98 17.80
N ASN A 177 11.59 -19.97 18.50
CA ASN A 177 10.98 -21.15 19.11
C ASN A 177 9.86 -21.76 18.24
N GLY A 178 10.04 -21.75 16.91
CA GLY A 178 9.09 -22.34 15.95
C GLY A 178 8.14 -21.33 15.30
N GLY A 179 8.59 -20.08 15.12
CA GLY A 179 7.87 -19.08 14.34
C GLY A 179 7.65 -19.54 12.90
N VAL A 180 6.43 -19.32 12.40
CA VAL A 180 6.02 -19.63 11.03
C VAL A 180 6.68 -18.63 10.08
N HIS A 181 7.41 -19.15 9.10
CA HIS A 181 8.03 -18.34 8.04
C HIS A 181 7.19 -18.44 6.77
N ALA A 182 6.18 -17.57 6.68
CA ALA A 182 5.21 -17.53 5.60
C ALA A 182 4.88 -16.09 5.20
N THR A 183 4.36 -15.93 3.99
CA THR A 183 3.81 -14.69 3.44
C THR A 183 2.58 -15.04 2.61
N ASP A 184 1.77 -14.05 2.26
CA ASP A 184 0.65 -14.26 1.35
C ASP A 184 1.01 -13.90 -0.11
N VAL A 185 0.17 -14.35 -1.04
CA VAL A 185 0.32 -14.04 -2.47
C VAL A 185 0.32 -12.54 -2.78
N THR A 186 -0.36 -11.70 -2.00
CA THR A 186 -0.39 -10.25 -2.25
C THR A 186 0.96 -9.62 -1.89
N ASN A 187 1.53 -9.89 -0.70
CA ASN A 187 2.86 -9.43 -0.33
C ASN A 187 3.96 -10.02 -1.23
N ALA A 188 3.91 -11.32 -1.52
CA ALA A 188 4.87 -11.98 -2.39
C ALA A 188 4.90 -11.36 -3.80
N SER A 189 3.74 -10.96 -4.34
CA SER A 189 3.64 -10.28 -5.64
C SER A 189 4.37 -8.93 -5.70
N ARG A 190 4.76 -8.35 -4.55
CA ARG A 190 5.45 -7.05 -4.44
C ARG A 190 6.96 -7.15 -4.34
N THR A 191 7.50 -8.36 -4.46
CA THR A 191 8.93 -8.62 -4.24
C THR A 191 9.79 -8.51 -5.50
N MET A 192 9.18 -8.58 -6.69
CA MET A 192 9.86 -8.90 -7.97
C MET A 192 10.45 -10.32 -8.04
N LEU A 193 10.12 -11.21 -7.10
CA LEU A 193 10.66 -12.57 -7.03
C LEU A 193 9.61 -13.67 -7.27
N MET A 194 8.32 -13.33 -7.18
CA MET A 194 7.21 -14.24 -7.45
C MET A 194 6.77 -14.13 -8.91
N ASN A 195 6.48 -15.26 -9.55
CA ASN A 195 5.83 -15.28 -10.86
C ASN A 195 4.31 -15.27 -10.68
N LEU A 196 3.64 -14.30 -11.31
CA LEU A 196 2.19 -14.10 -11.17
C LEU A 196 1.35 -15.23 -11.76
N GLU A 197 1.88 -16.03 -12.69
CA GLU A 197 1.14 -17.14 -13.29
C GLU A 197 1.19 -18.39 -12.41
N THR A 198 2.32 -18.63 -11.75
CA THR A 198 2.53 -19.82 -10.90
C THR A 198 2.17 -19.57 -9.43
N LEU A 199 2.18 -18.30 -9.00
CA LEU A 199 2.06 -17.88 -7.60
C LEU A 199 3.12 -18.51 -6.69
N ASP A 200 4.31 -18.77 -7.25
CA ASP A 200 5.47 -19.29 -6.55
C ASP A 200 6.71 -18.44 -6.85
N TRP A 201 7.75 -18.58 -6.03
CA TRP A 201 9.06 -17.99 -6.28
C TRP A 201 9.64 -18.52 -7.59
N ASP A 202 10.12 -17.63 -8.44
CA ASP A 202 10.60 -17.95 -9.78
C ASP A 202 12.13 -17.99 -9.82
N ASP A 203 12.70 -19.15 -10.15
CA ASP A 203 14.15 -19.36 -10.08
C ASP A 203 14.94 -18.41 -11.00
N GLU A 204 14.40 -18.00 -12.15
CA GLU A 204 15.06 -17.03 -13.02
C GLU A 204 15.09 -15.63 -12.38
N LEU A 205 13.99 -15.20 -11.75
CA LEU A 205 13.98 -13.96 -10.99
C LEU A 205 14.95 -14.03 -9.80
N LEU A 206 14.99 -15.15 -9.07
CA LEU A 206 15.93 -15.35 -7.96
C LEU A 206 17.38 -15.24 -8.42
N ASP A 207 17.73 -15.82 -9.56
CA ASP A 207 19.06 -15.74 -10.16
C ASP A 207 19.43 -14.30 -10.54
N VAL A 208 18.51 -13.53 -11.14
CA VAL A 208 18.72 -12.12 -11.49
C VAL A 208 19.08 -11.26 -10.27
N PHE A 209 18.41 -11.49 -9.14
CA PHE A 209 18.67 -10.77 -7.90
C PHE A 209 19.77 -11.42 -7.04
N GLY A 210 20.22 -12.63 -7.39
CA GLY A 210 21.18 -13.41 -6.61
C GLY A 210 20.66 -13.77 -5.21
N VAL A 211 19.38 -14.14 -5.11
CA VAL A 211 18.70 -14.43 -3.83
C VAL A 211 18.59 -15.95 -3.63
N PRO A 212 19.24 -16.52 -2.59
CA PRO A 212 19.06 -17.93 -2.27
C PRO A 212 17.61 -18.24 -1.91
N ARG A 213 17.00 -19.23 -2.58
CA ARG A 213 15.61 -19.67 -2.32
C ARG A 213 15.35 -20.04 -0.86
N ALA A 214 16.37 -20.55 -0.15
CA ALA A 214 16.29 -20.90 1.27
C ALA A 214 16.00 -19.71 2.20
N MET A 215 16.18 -18.46 1.74
CA MET A 215 15.80 -17.27 2.50
C MET A 215 14.29 -17.02 2.48
N LEU A 216 13.55 -17.57 1.51
CA LEU A 216 12.21 -17.09 1.16
C LEU A 216 11.12 -17.77 2.00
N PRO A 217 10.10 -17.02 2.43
CA PRO A 217 8.95 -17.59 3.15
C PRO A 217 8.11 -18.47 2.22
N VAL A 218 7.34 -19.40 2.79
CA VAL A 218 6.33 -20.15 2.03
C VAL A 218 5.18 -19.20 1.66
N ILE A 219 4.77 -19.21 0.39
CA ILE A 219 3.66 -18.39 -0.11
C ILE A 219 2.34 -19.14 0.13
N HIS A 220 1.37 -18.47 0.74
CA HIS A 220 0.03 -19.00 1.03
C HIS A 220 -1.09 -18.09 0.51
N PRO A 221 -2.34 -18.59 0.42
CA PRO A 221 -3.51 -17.76 0.17
C PRO A 221 -3.70 -16.71 1.27
N SER A 222 -4.14 -15.51 0.90
CA SER A 222 -4.41 -14.38 1.80
C SER A 222 -5.40 -14.67 2.93
N SER A 223 -6.33 -15.61 2.74
CA SER A 223 -7.28 -16.08 3.75
C SER A 223 -7.24 -17.61 3.79
N ASP A 224 -6.65 -18.16 4.86
CA ASP A 224 -6.47 -19.60 5.03
C ASP A 224 -6.47 -19.95 6.53
N ARG A 225 -7.18 -21.03 6.88
CA ARG A 225 -7.41 -21.42 8.28
C ARG A 225 -6.16 -21.98 8.96
N GLU A 226 -5.23 -22.56 8.22
CA GLU A 226 -4.11 -23.34 8.76
C GLU A 226 -2.73 -22.79 8.38
N ALA A 227 -2.65 -21.98 7.30
CA ALA A 227 -1.38 -21.51 6.74
C ALA A 227 -0.50 -20.70 7.72
N TYR A 228 -1.09 -19.88 8.59
CA TYR A 228 -0.35 -18.89 9.38
C TYR A 228 -0.23 -19.26 10.87
N GLY A 229 -0.72 -20.43 11.28
CA GLY A 229 -0.58 -20.92 12.64
C GLY A 229 -1.38 -20.12 13.68
N THR A 230 -0.86 -20.09 14.92
CA THR A 230 -1.54 -19.48 16.06
C THR A 230 -0.60 -18.50 16.75
N ALA A 231 -1.12 -17.37 17.21
CA ALA A 231 -0.34 -16.46 18.04
C ALA A 231 0.09 -17.17 19.35
N ARG A 232 1.38 -17.07 19.70
CA ARG A 232 2.02 -17.72 20.86
C ARG A 232 2.75 -16.74 21.77
N THR A 233 2.50 -15.45 21.63
CA THR A 233 3.17 -14.45 22.47
C THR A 233 2.77 -14.61 23.94
N SER A 234 3.66 -14.23 24.86
CA SER A 234 3.28 -14.07 26.25
C SER A 234 2.10 -13.09 26.37
N ARG A 235 1.35 -13.16 27.50
CA ARG A 235 0.13 -12.36 27.77
C ARG A 235 0.14 -10.97 27.09
N PRO A 236 -0.98 -10.54 26.49
CA PRO A 236 -2.33 -11.04 26.76
C PRO A 236 -2.85 -12.10 25.80
N LEU A 237 -2.15 -12.36 24.69
CA LEU A 237 -2.59 -13.38 23.73
C LEU A 237 -2.36 -14.82 24.20
N GLY A 238 -1.97 -15.09 25.45
CA GLY A 238 -1.52 -16.40 25.95
C GLY A 238 -2.47 -17.61 25.82
N GLY A 239 -3.55 -17.52 25.02
CA GLY A 239 -4.25 -18.62 24.36
C GLY A 239 -3.81 -18.82 22.90
N ALA A 240 -4.37 -19.80 22.21
CA ALA A 240 -4.04 -20.09 20.81
C ALA A 240 -5.02 -19.37 19.87
N VAL A 241 -4.89 -18.04 19.70
CA VAL A 241 -5.71 -17.30 18.72
C VAL A 241 -5.17 -17.60 17.32
N PRO A 242 -5.97 -18.15 16.40
CA PRO A 242 -5.49 -18.50 15.08
C PRO A 242 -5.21 -17.22 14.27
N ILE A 243 -4.12 -17.23 13.53
CA ILE A 243 -3.81 -16.21 12.53
C ILE A 243 -4.25 -16.81 11.20
N THR A 244 -5.17 -16.16 10.50
CA THR A 244 -5.84 -16.77 9.34
C THR A 244 -6.03 -15.82 8.17
N GLY A 245 -5.59 -14.57 8.30
CA GLY A 245 -5.58 -13.59 7.23
C GLY A 245 -4.24 -12.86 7.19
N VAL A 246 -3.63 -12.78 6.01
CA VAL A 246 -2.44 -11.97 5.73
C VAL A 246 -2.62 -11.29 4.38
N LEU A 247 -2.52 -9.96 4.32
CA LEU A 247 -2.63 -9.18 3.09
C LEU A 247 -1.71 -7.96 3.14
N GLY A 248 -1.15 -7.55 2.01
CA GLY A 248 -0.52 -6.25 1.91
C GLY A 248 -1.54 -5.10 2.06
N ASP A 249 -1.15 -3.98 2.64
CA ASP A 249 -2.05 -2.89 3.04
C ASP A 249 -3.06 -2.40 2.00
N GLN A 250 -2.61 -2.16 0.77
CA GLN A 250 -3.50 -1.68 -0.28
C GLN A 250 -4.47 -2.75 -0.73
N HIS A 251 -4.05 -4.02 -0.67
CA HIS A 251 -4.86 -5.18 -1.01
C HIS A 251 -5.86 -5.53 0.09
N ALA A 252 -5.47 -5.38 1.35
CA ALA A 252 -6.37 -5.42 2.49
C ALA A 252 -7.43 -4.31 2.38
N ALA A 253 -7.05 -3.07 2.05
CA ALA A 253 -8.03 -2.01 1.82
C ALA A 253 -9.00 -2.32 0.66
N THR A 254 -8.56 -3.02 -0.39
CA THR A 254 -9.45 -3.52 -1.47
C THR A 254 -10.49 -4.50 -0.93
N VAL A 255 -10.08 -5.44 -0.08
CA VAL A 255 -10.99 -6.38 0.61
C VAL A 255 -11.93 -5.64 1.58
N GLY A 256 -11.42 -4.68 2.36
CA GLY A 256 -12.21 -3.88 3.31
C GLY A 256 -13.21 -2.94 2.62
N GLN A 257 -12.92 -2.49 1.40
CA GLN A 257 -13.84 -1.76 0.54
C GLN A 257 -14.83 -2.68 -0.21
N VAL A 258 -14.79 -3.99 0.07
CA VAL A 258 -15.63 -5.02 -0.56
C VAL A 258 -15.58 -4.99 -2.09
N CYS A 259 -14.40 -4.71 -2.65
CA CYS A 259 -14.15 -4.73 -4.10
C CYS A 259 -13.88 -6.17 -4.57
N PHE A 260 -14.93 -6.99 -4.59
CA PHE A 260 -14.85 -8.42 -4.92
C PHE A 260 -15.18 -8.78 -6.37
N SER A 261 -15.59 -7.80 -7.19
CA SER A 261 -15.97 -8.00 -8.59
C SER A 261 -15.06 -7.22 -9.54
N PRO A 262 -14.82 -7.72 -10.77
CA PRO A 262 -14.11 -6.96 -11.80
C PRO A 262 -14.72 -5.58 -12.01
N GLY A 263 -13.89 -4.55 -12.16
CA GLY A 263 -14.35 -3.16 -12.31
C GLY A 263 -14.52 -2.39 -11.02
N GLU A 264 -14.61 -3.09 -9.88
CA GLU A 264 -14.59 -2.40 -8.59
C GLU A 264 -13.17 -1.96 -8.26
N ALA A 265 -13.01 -0.66 -8.02
CA ALA A 265 -11.74 -0.08 -7.63
C ALA A 265 -11.86 0.72 -6.34
N LYS A 266 -10.72 0.88 -5.68
CA LYS A 266 -10.56 1.82 -4.58
C LYS A 266 -9.34 2.69 -4.79
N ASN A 267 -9.34 3.87 -4.18
CA ASN A 267 -8.17 4.73 -4.08
C ASN A 267 -7.95 5.16 -2.63
N THR A 268 -6.80 4.78 -2.06
CA THR A 268 -6.41 5.16 -0.70
C THR A 268 -5.59 6.44 -0.75
N TYR A 269 -6.07 7.50 -0.08
CA TYR A 269 -5.43 8.80 -0.05
C TYR A 269 -4.63 9.02 1.24
N GLY A 270 -3.35 8.68 1.20
CA GLY A 270 -2.38 8.88 2.29
C GLY A 270 -1.32 9.91 1.92
N THR A 271 -0.08 9.66 2.35
CA THR A 271 1.11 10.42 1.92
C THR A 271 1.24 10.42 0.39
N GLY A 272 1.04 9.25 -0.22
CA GLY A 272 0.75 9.05 -1.63
C GLY A 272 -0.66 8.49 -1.84
N ASN A 273 -1.04 8.28 -3.10
CA ASN A 273 -2.28 7.60 -3.48
C ASN A 273 -1.98 6.23 -4.08
N PHE A 274 -2.83 5.25 -3.77
CA PHE A 274 -2.75 3.92 -4.34
C PHE A 274 -4.13 3.50 -4.83
N LEU A 275 -4.26 3.45 -6.14
CA LEU A 275 -5.48 3.03 -6.81
C LEU A 275 -5.33 1.56 -7.21
N VAL A 276 -6.29 0.73 -6.80
CA VAL A 276 -6.30 -0.71 -7.08
C VAL A 276 -7.63 -1.05 -7.74
N LEU A 277 -7.57 -1.62 -8.94
CA LEU A 277 -8.72 -2.07 -9.72
C LEU A 277 -8.74 -3.59 -9.76
N ASN A 278 -9.83 -4.20 -9.30
CA ASN A 278 -10.04 -5.65 -9.41
C ASN A 278 -10.24 -6.05 -10.89
N THR A 279 -9.44 -7.00 -11.38
CA THR A 279 -9.54 -7.54 -12.76
C THR A 279 -10.06 -8.98 -12.80
N GLY A 280 -10.54 -9.50 -11.67
CA GLY A 280 -11.02 -10.87 -11.55
C GLY A 280 -9.89 -11.89 -11.58
N THR A 281 -10.17 -13.07 -12.13
CA THR A 281 -9.21 -14.19 -12.18
C THR A 281 -8.32 -14.14 -13.42
N GLU A 282 -8.53 -13.17 -14.31
CA GLU A 282 -7.71 -12.95 -15.49
C GLU A 282 -6.54 -12.00 -15.16
N LEU A 283 -5.35 -12.43 -15.56
CA LEU A 283 -4.11 -11.68 -15.36
C LEU A 283 -3.98 -10.64 -16.48
N VAL A 284 -4.24 -9.37 -16.16
CA VAL A 284 -4.11 -8.25 -17.10
C VAL A 284 -2.72 -7.64 -16.98
N ARG A 285 -1.89 -7.78 -18.02
CA ARG A 285 -0.55 -7.17 -18.09
C ARG A 285 -0.67 -5.73 -18.55
N SER A 286 -0.12 -4.80 -17.79
CA SER A 286 -0.13 -3.38 -18.16
C SER A 286 0.82 -3.09 -19.33
N GLU A 287 0.32 -2.35 -20.31
CA GLU A 287 1.09 -1.71 -21.38
C GLU A 287 1.14 -0.17 -21.20
N HIS A 288 0.40 0.37 -20.22
CA HIS A 288 0.25 1.81 -19.98
C HIS A 288 0.86 2.28 -18.64
N GLY A 289 1.88 1.57 -18.15
CA GLY A 289 2.69 2.01 -17.00
C GLY A 289 2.05 1.77 -15.63
N LEU A 290 1.16 0.79 -15.52
CA LEU A 290 0.61 0.30 -14.26
C LEU A 290 1.36 -0.94 -13.78
N LEU A 291 1.06 -1.35 -12.55
CA LEU A 291 1.51 -2.60 -11.98
C LEU A 291 0.43 -3.66 -12.17
N THR A 292 0.82 -4.86 -12.57
CA THR A 292 -0.02 -6.05 -12.48
C THR A 292 0.33 -6.77 -11.19
N THR A 293 -0.66 -7.08 -10.35
CA THR A 293 -0.44 -7.62 -9.00
C THR A 293 -1.53 -8.61 -8.62
N VAL A 294 -1.31 -9.43 -7.59
CA VAL A 294 -2.39 -10.23 -6.98
C VAL A 294 -3.21 -9.32 -6.05
N ALA A 295 -4.53 -9.30 -6.20
CA ALA A 295 -5.45 -8.55 -5.34
C ALA A 295 -5.69 -9.25 -3.99
N TYR A 296 -5.97 -10.55 -4.04
CA TYR A 296 -6.14 -11.45 -2.89
C TYR A 296 -6.34 -12.89 -3.39
N GLN A 297 -6.14 -13.86 -2.50
CA GLN A 297 -6.57 -15.24 -2.74
C GLN A 297 -7.20 -15.82 -1.48
N PHE A 298 -8.42 -16.31 -1.59
CA PHE A 298 -9.08 -17.04 -0.49
C PHE A 298 -8.89 -18.54 -0.70
N ALA A 299 -8.57 -19.28 0.36
CA ALA A 299 -8.30 -20.71 0.28
C ALA A 299 -9.44 -21.47 -0.42
N GLY A 300 -9.07 -22.36 -1.36
CA GLY A 300 -10.04 -23.09 -2.19
C GLY A 300 -10.63 -22.29 -3.36
N SER A 301 -10.25 -21.02 -3.54
CA SER A 301 -10.64 -20.18 -4.68
C SER A 301 -9.44 -19.80 -5.56
N PRO A 302 -9.64 -19.51 -6.85
CA PRO A 302 -8.59 -18.92 -7.69
C PRO A 302 -8.10 -17.59 -7.14
N ALA A 303 -6.86 -17.22 -7.45
CA ALA A 303 -6.37 -15.88 -7.17
C ALA A 303 -7.16 -14.84 -7.98
N VAL A 304 -7.40 -13.70 -7.35
CA VAL A 304 -7.93 -12.51 -8.00
C VAL A 304 -6.77 -11.55 -8.21
N TYR A 305 -6.66 -10.99 -9.41
CA TYR A 305 -5.63 -10.04 -9.80
C TYR A 305 -6.16 -8.60 -9.78
N ALA A 306 -5.21 -7.67 -9.83
CA ALA A 306 -5.50 -6.25 -9.94
C ALA A 306 -4.49 -5.53 -10.82
N LEU A 307 -4.96 -4.43 -11.39
CA LEU A 307 -4.08 -3.34 -11.81
C LEU A 307 -3.93 -2.37 -10.65
N GLU A 308 -2.70 -1.91 -10.43
CA GLU A 308 -2.38 -0.92 -9.41
C GLU A 308 -1.62 0.27 -10.02
N GLY A 309 -2.06 1.47 -9.69
CA GLY A 309 -1.31 2.69 -9.93
C GLY A 309 -0.92 3.35 -8.62
N SER A 310 0.38 3.60 -8.45
CA SER A 310 0.95 4.27 -7.30
C SER A 310 1.29 5.71 -7.66
N ILE A 311 0.85 6.66 -6.83
CA ILE A 311 1.12 8.09 -6.97
C ILE A 311 1.93 8.51 -5.74
N ALA A 312 3.19 8.89 -5.95
CA ALA A 312 4.13 9.14 -4.85
C ALA A 312 3.69 10.27 -3.89
N VAL A 313 3.12 11.34 -4.43
CA VAL A 313 2.92 12.60 -3.69
C VAL A 313 1.48 13.09 -3.84
N THR A 314 0.68 12.90 -2.78
CA THR A 314 -0.69 13.43 -2.68
C THR A 314 -0.88 14.18 -1.36
N GLY A 315 -1.12 13.48 -0.25
CA GLY A 315 -1.16 14.10 1.09
C GLY A 315 0.16 14.78 1.46
N ALA A 316 1.29 14.26 0.97
CA ALA A 316 2.60 14.90 1.09
C ALA A 316 2.66 16.29 0.42
N ALA A 317 1.88 16.53 -0.65
CA ALA A 317 1.79 17.86 -1.26
C ALA A 317 1.14 18.86 -0.31
N VAL A 318 0.07 18.46 0.37
CA VAL A 318 -0.61 19.27 1.40
C VAL A 318 0.30 19.50 2.60
N GLN A 319 1.04 18.48 3.05
CA GLN A 319 2.04 18.63 4.12
C GLN A 319 3.14 19.60 3.71
N TRP A 320 3.60 19.56 2.46
CA TRP A 320 4.60 20.51 1.95
C TRP A 320 4.09 21.95 1.97
N LEU A 321 2.81 22.20 1.63
CA LEU A 321 2.19 23.53 1.79
C LEU A 321 2.22 24.03 3.24
N ARG A 322 2.06 23.12 4.20
CA ARG A 322 2.07 23.41 5.65
C ARG A 322 3.47 23.68 6.17
N ASP A 323 4.39 22.74 5.95
CA ASP A 323 5.67 22.70 6.64
C ASP A 323 6.72 23.56 5.94
N GLN A 324 6.72 23.55 4.61
CA GLN A 324 7.74 24.20 3.80
C GLN A 324 7.27 25.56 3.30
N LEU A 325 6.13 25.62 2.62
CA LEU A 325 5.62 26.88 2.04
C LEU A 325 4.90 27.75 3.09
N LYS A 326 4.40 27.14 4.17
CA LYS A 326 3.75 27.81 5.31
C LYS A 326 2.55 28.68 4.93
N ILE A 327 1.81 28.29 3.88
CA ILE A 327 0.57 28.98 3.49
C ILE A 327 -0.66 28.44 4.22
N ILE A 328 -0.53 27.28 4.84
CA ILE A 328 -1.52 26.67 5.74
C ILE A 328 -0.82 26.24 7.03
N ARG A 329 -1.54 26.17 8.14
CA ARG A 329 -1.00 25.75 9.46
C ARG A 329 -1.35 24.32 9.81
N SER A 330 -2.38 23.77 9.16
CA SER A 330 -2.84 22.40 9.33
C SER A 330 -3.37 21.85 8.00
N ALA A 331 -3.47 20.52 7.86
CA ALA A 331 -4.01 19.92 6.65
C ALA A 331 -5.48 20.35 6.36
N PRO A 332 -6.39 20.46 7.35
CA PRO A 332 -7.75 20.95 7.12
C PRO A 332 -7.83 22.39 6.59
N GLU A 333 -6.85 23.25 6.90
CA GLU A 333 -6.81 24.61 6.36
C GLU A 333 -6.61 24.64 4.83
N SER A 334 -6.11 23.57 4.21
CA SER A 334 -6.03 23.47 2.75
C SER A 334 -7.39 23.60 2.08
N GLU A 335 -8.43 23.00 2.65
CA GLU A 335 -9.80 23.11 2.13
C GLU A 335 -10.34 24.52 2.31
N GLN A 336 -10.21 25.08 3.51
CA GLN A 336 -10.70 26.43 3.84
C GLN A 336 -10.08 27.49 2.93
N LEU A 337 -8.78 27.37 2.67
CA LEU A 337 -8.03 28.28 1.82
C LEU A 337 -8.42 28.09 0.33
N ALA A 338 -8.52 26.84 -0.15
CA ALA A 338 -8.91 26.56 -1.53
C ALA A 338 -10.35 26.97 -1.86
N ARG A 339 -11.25 27.00 -0.88
CA ARG A 339 -12.65 27.46 -1.03
C ARG A 339 -12.79 28.99 -1.20
N GLN A 340 -11.74 29.77 -0.96
CA GLN A 340 -11.77 31.22 -1.16
C GLN A 340 -11.71 31.62 -2.65
N VAL A 341 -11.47 30.66 -3.54
CA VAL A 341 -11.44 30.84 -4.99
C VAL A 341 -12.35 29.81 -5.66
N GLU A 342 -12.93 30.19 -6.80
CA GLU A 342 -13.86 29.35 -7.58
C GLU A 342 -13.13 28.25 -8.36
N ASP A 343 -11.90 28.52 -8.81
CA ASP A 343 -11.08 27.61 -9.61
C ASP A 343 -9.58 27.77 -9.32
N ASN A 344 -8.75 27.02 -10.04
CA ASN A 344 -7.29 27.07 -9.92
C ASN A 344 -6.66 28.35 -10.48
N GLY A 345 -7.40 29.25 -11.12
CA GLY A 345 -6.85 30.45 -11.73
C GLY A 345 -5.82 30.13 -12.82
N GLY A 346 -6.08 29.14 -13.66
CA GLY A 346 -5.23 28.75 -14.78
C GLY A 346 -3.84 28.24 -14.40
N MET A 347 -3.56 28.09 -13.09
CA MET A 347 -2.31 27.54 -12.61
C MET A 347 -2.44 26.05 -12.28
N PHE A 348 -1.37 25.32 -12.54
CA PHE A 348 -1.26 23.89 -12.27
C PHE A 348 -0.05 23.64 -11.39
N PHE A 349 -0.19 22.71 -10.46
CA PHE A 349 0.90 22.25 -9.62
C PHE A 349 1.13 20.77 -9.86
N VAL A 350 2.31 20.40 -10.36
CA VAL A 350 2.73 19.00 -10.53
C VAL A 350 3.66 18.65 -9.37
N PRO A 351 3.25 17.84 -8.38
CA PRO A 351 4.01 17.63 -7.14
C PRO A 351 5.05 16.50 -7.24
N ALA A 352 5.88 16.50 -8.29
CA ALA A 352 6.90 15.45 -8.55
C ALA A 352 8.15 15.58 -7.66
N PHE A 353 8.01 15.61 -6.33
CA PHE A 353 9.16 15.82 -5.41
C PHE A 353 10.21 14.71 -5.46
N SER A 354 9.78 13.49 -5.75
CA SER A 354 10.62 12.29 -5.87
C SER A 354 10.57 11.67 -7.28
N GLY A 355 10.23 12.47 -8.29
CA GLY A 355 9.84 11.97 -9.62
C GLY A 355 8.35 11.66 -9.71
N LEU A 356 7.93 11.16 -10.87
CA LEU A 356 6.57 10.69 -11.14
C LEU A 356 6.57 9.15 -11.19
N PHE A 357 5.60 8.53 -10.51
CA PHE A 357 5.34 7.08 -10.61
C PHE A 357 4.31 6.82 -11.70
N ALA A 358 3.39 5.87 -11.51
CA ALA A 358 2.39 5.50 -12.51
C ALA A 358 1.56 6.71 -12.97
N PRO A 359 1.19 6.79 -14.25
CA PRO A 359 1.64 5.92 -15.36
C PRO A 359 3.01 6.29 -15.96
N TYR A 360 3.66 7.35 -15.45
CA TYR A 360 4.83 7.97 -16.08
C TYR A 360 6.17 7.24 -15.83
N TRP A 361 6.43 6.80 -14.59
CA TRP A 361 7.71 6.22 -14.15
C TRP A 361 8.95 7.06 -14.54
N ARG A 362 8.89 8.36 -14.27
CA ARG A 362 9.92 9.37 -14.62
C ARG A 362 10.65 9.87 -13.38
N SER A 363 11.80 9.27 -13.06
CA SER A 363 12.65 9.67 -11.92
C SER A 363 13.34 11.02 -12.12
N ASP A 364 13.43 11.49 -13.36
CA ASP A 364 13.99 12.78 -13.76
C ASP A 364 13.04 13.96 -13.53
N ALA A 365 11.74 13.70 -13.37
CA ALA A 365 10.73 14.75 -13.19
C ALA A 365 10.88 15.49 -11.86
N ARG A 366 10.62 16.79 -11.81
CA ARG A 366 10.62 17.58 -10.56
C ARG A 366 9.40 18.46 -10.40
N GLY A 367 9.04 18.70 -9.13
CA GLY A 367 7.86 19.47 -8.78
C GLY A 367 7.87 20.87 -9.40
N ALA A 368 6.76 21.27 -10.02
CA ALA A 368 6.65 22.55 -10.73
C ALA A 368 5.27 23.18 -10.57
N MET A 369 5.22 24.50 -10.44
CA MET A 369 4.00 25.30 -10.57
C MET A 369 4.06 26.12 -11.86
N VAL A 370 3.09 25.93 -12.75
CA VAL A 370 3.02 26.60 -14.06
C VAL A 370 1.71 27.37 -14.19
N GLY A 371 1.66 28.33 -15.13
CA GLY A 371 0.45 29.13 -15.38
C GLY A 371 0.23 30.31 -14.40
N LEU A 372 1.25 30.67 -13.61
CA LEU A 372 1.17 31.80 -12.69
C LEU A 372 1.03 33.15 -13.42
N ALA A 373 0.09 33.95 -12.96
CA ALA A 373 -0.14 35.34 -13.33
C ALA A 373 -0.30 36.22 -12.08
N ARG A 374 -0.28 37.55 -12.26
CA ARG A 374 -0.29 38.53 -11.14
C ARG A 374 -1.51 38.41 -10.20
N TYR A 375 -2.59 37.78 -10.66
CA TYR A 375 -3.82 37.64 -9.88
C TYR A 375 -3.83 36.43 -8.92
N ASN A 376 -2.93 35.45 -9.12
CA ASN A 376 -2.93 34.24 -8.30
C ASN A 376 -2.53 34.54 -6.86
N THR A 377 -3.06 33.73 -5.93
CA THR A 377 -2.93 33.92 -4.48
C THR A 377 -2.62 32.57 -3.82
N GLY A 378 -2.33 32.57 -2.51
CA GLY A 378 -2.21 31.32 -1.75
C GLY A 378 -3.43 30.41 -1.83
N ALA A 379 -4.63 30.98 -2.03
CA ALA A 379 -5.86 30.23 -2.28
C ALA A 379 -5.82 29.42 -3.58
N HIS A 380 -5.32 30.02 -4.65
CA HIS A 380 -5.13 29.32 -5.94
C HIS A 380 -4.07 28.21 -5.83
N ILE A 381 -3.01 28.41 -5.04
CA ILE A 381 -2.00 27.37 -4.79
C ILE A 381 -2.61 26.19 -4.03
N ALA A 382 -3.39 26.45 -2.98
CA ALA A 382 -4.09 25.41 -2.24
C ALA A 382 -5.08 24.65 -3.15
N ARG A 383 -5.84 25.38 -3.98
CA ARG A 383 -6.75 24.81 -4.97
C ARG A 383 -6.04 23.91 -5.98
N ALA A 384 -5.00 24.42 -6.64
CA ALA A 384 -4.22 23.67 -7.62
C ALA A 384 -3.55 22.43 -7.00
N THR A 385 -3.21 22.47 -5.72
CA THR A 385 -2.67 21.31 -4.99
C THR A 385 -3.72 20.21 -4.81
N LEU A 386 -4.96 20.55 -4.45
CA LEU A 386 -6.05 19.57 -4.36
C LEU A 386 -6.42 19.01 -5.75
N GLU A 387 -6.46 19.86 -6.77
CA GLU A 387 -6.70 19.43 -8.15
C GLU A 387 -5.60 18.51 -8.67
N ALA A 388 -4.33 18.74 -8.33
CA ALA A 388 -3.22 17.88 -8.70
C ALA A 388 -3.35 16.45 -8.18
N ILE A 389 -3.88 16.28 -6.96
CA ILE A 389 -4.21 14.96 -6.40
C ILE A 389 -5.25 14.26 -7.28
N CYS A 390 -6.25 15.02 -7.74
CA CYS A 390 -7.36 14.50 -8.52
C CYS A 390 -6.95 14.14 -9.95
N TYR A 391 -6.15 14.99 -10.59
CA TYR A 391 -5.63 14.75 -11.93
C TYR A 391 -4.63 13.60 -11.99
N GLN A 392 -3.73 13.46 -11.00
CA GLN A 392 -2.86 12.29 -10.93
C GLN A 392 -3.68 10.99 -10.77
N SER A 393 -4.75 11.02 -9.98
CA SER A 393 -5.66 9.86 -9.86
C SER A 393 -6.36 9.55 -11.19
N ARG A 394 -6.70 10.58 -11.98
CA ARG A 394 -7.24 10.39 -13.33
C ARG A 394 -6.23 9.82 -14.32
N ASP A 395 -4.97 10.24 -14.27
CA ASP A 395 -3.91 9.64 -15.11
C ASP A 395 -3.86 8.12 -14.92
N VAL A 396 -3.98 7.67 -13.68
CA VAL A 396 -4.01 6.24 -13.33
C VAL A 396 -5.30 5.57 -13.81
N VAL A 397 -6.47 6.19 -13.62
CA VAL A 397 -7.75 5.61 -14.09
C VAL A 397 -7.77 5.47 -15.61
N GLU A 398 -7.30 6.47 -16.37
CA GLU A 398 -7.25 6.38 -17.83
C GLU A 398 -6.29 5.27 -18.30
N ALA A 399 -5.16 5.07 -17.63
CA ALA A 399 -4.27 3.94 -17.92
C ALA A 399 -4.93 2.58 -17.60
N MET A 400 -5.70 2.51 -16.51
CA MET A 400 -6.40 1.27 -16.13
C MET A 400 -7.48 0.89 -17.13
N GLU A 401 -8.25 1.86 -17.59
CA GLU A 401 -9.28 1.64 -18.61
C GLU A 401 -8.65 1.21 -19.94
N GLN A 402 -7.49 1.77 -20.32
CA GLN A 402 -6.74 1.38 -21.52
C GLN A 402 -6.20 -0.05 -21.44
N ASP A 403 -5.70 -0.48 -20.28
CA ASP A 403 -5.13 -1.82 -20.09
C ASP A 403 -6.20 -2.91 -19.92
N SER A 404 -7.27 -2.63 -19.17
CA SER A 404 -8.26 -3.63 -18.81
C SER A 404 -9.51 -3.65 -19.70
N GLY A 405 -9.80 -2.54 -20.40
CA GLY A 405 -11.08 -2.33 -21.07
C GLY A 405 -12.27 -2.19 -20.11
N VAL A 406 -12.02 -2.15 -18.79
CA VAL A 406 -13.06 -2.02 -17.77
C VAL A 406 -13.23 -0.56 -17.40
N HIS A 407 -14.44 -0.05 -17.57
CA HIS A 407 -14.79 1.30 -17.15
C HIS A 407 -15.15 1.34 -15.66
N LEU A 408 -14.66 2.37 -14.97
CA LEU A 408 -14.88 2.55 -13.55
C LEU A 408 -16.27 3.15 -13.28
N ASP A 409 -17.18 2.41 -12.65
CA ASP A 409 -18.54 2.93 -12.36
C ASP A 409 -18.57 3.87 -11.14
N VAL A 410 -17.76 3.57 -10.12
CA VAL A 410 -17.69 4.33 -8.86
C VAL A 410 -16.29 4.18 -8.29
N LEU A 411 -15.71 5.30 -7.82
CA LEU A 411 -14.45 5.25 -7.10
C LEU A 411 -14.72 5.19 -5.60
N LYS A 412 -14.44 4.04 -4.97
CA LYS A 412 -14.42 3.95 -3.50
C LYS A 412 -13.15 4.58 -2.96
N VAL A 413 -13.26 5.38 -1.90
CA VAL A 413 -12.13 6.15 -1.36
C VAL A 413 -11.98 5.96 0.13
N ASP A 414 -10.74 5.94 0.60
CA ASP A 414 -10.39 5.92 2.01
C ASP A 414 -9.07 6.68 2.25
N GLY A 415 -8.67 6.82 3.52
CA GLY A 415 -7.47 7.59 3.89
C GLY A 415 -7.73 9.06 4.21
N GLY A 416 -6.71 9.73 4.76
CA GLY A 416 -6.85 11.02 5.43
C GLY A 416 -7.30 12.19 4.54
N VAL A 417 -6.94 12.20 3.24
CA VAL A 417 -7.36 13.28 2.33
C VAL A 417 -8.86 13.24 2.05
N THR A 418 -9.52 12.08 2.23
CA THR A 418 -10.97 11.93 1.98
C THR A 418 -11.85 12.70 2.97
N ALA A 419 -11.25 13.24 4.05
CA ALA A 419 -11.92 14.20 4.94
C ALA A 419 -12.10 15.59 4.29
N ASN A 420 -11.38 15.89 3.21
CA ASN A 420 -11.49 17.14 2.46
C ASN A 420 -12.63 17.03 1.43
N ASP A 421 -13.79 17.59 1.76
CA ASP A 421 -15.00 17.49 0.95
C ASP A 421 -14.83 18.14 -0.42
N LEU A 422 -14.02 19.21 -0.49
CA LEU A 422 -13.71 19.88 -1.74
C LEU A 422 -12.87 19.00 -2.66
N CYS A 423 -11.85 18.34 -2.13
CA CYS A 423 -11.00 17.43 -2.89
C CYS A 423 -11.82 16.25 -3.44
N MET A 424 -12.73 15.68 -2.63
CA MET A 424 -13.58 14.56 -3.06
C MET A 424 -14.58 14.97 -4.14
N GLN A 425 -15.15 16.18 -4.05
CA GLN A 425 -15.99 16.71 -5.12
C GLN A 425 -15.19 16.92 -6.42
N ILE A 426 -14.00 17.54 -6.35
CA ILE A 426 -13.12 17.70 -7.52
C ILE A 426 -12.77 16.34 -8.12
N GLN A 427 -12.51 15.32 -7.29
CA GLN A 427 -12.20 13.98 -7.78
C GLN A 427 -13.35 13.39 -8.61
N ALA A 428 -14.59 13.50 -8.12
CA ALA A 428 -15.78 13.07 -8.86
C ALA A 428 -15.95 13.87 -10.16
N ASP A 429 -15.75 15.18 -10.09
CA ASP A 429 -15.83 16.09 -11.23
C ASP A 429 -14.78 15.79 -12.32
N VAL A 430 -13.54 15.52 -11.92
CA VAL A 430 -12.39 15.25 -12.79
C VAL A 430 -12.50 13.88 -13.46
N LEU A 431 -12.97 12.85 -12.74
CA LEU A 431 -13.15 11.51 -13.30
C LEU A 431 -14.44 11.39 -14.10
N GLY A 432 -15.50 12.10 -13.71
CA GLY A 432 -16.82 11.92 -14.30
C GLY A 432 -17.60 10.74 -13.76
N VAL A 433 -17.16 10.15 -12.65
CA VAL A 433 -17.81 9.02 -11.99
C VAL A 433 -18.02 9.36 -10.51
N PRO A 434 -19.05 8.82 -9.87
CA PRO A 434 -19.29 9.06 -8.46
C PRO A 434 -18.11 8.61 -7.58
N VAL A 435 -17.85 9.37 -6.52
CA VAL A 435 -16.88 9.05 -5.48
C VAL A 435 -17.64 8.68 -4.21
N SER A 436 -17.26 7.58 -3.57
CA SER A 436 -17.96 7.03 -2.41
C SER A 436 -17.01 6.74 -1.26
N ARG A 437 -17.31 7.29 -0.07
CA ARG A 437 -16.51 7.10 1.15
C ARG A 437 -17.30 6.23 2.15
N PRO A 438 -16.69 5.17 2.72
CA PRO A 438 -17.34 4.32 3.70
C PRO A 438 -17.48 4.99 5.08
N VAL A 439 -18.36 4.44 5.93
CA VAL A 439 -18.47 4.80 7.36
C VAL A 439 -17.21 4.42 8.13
N VAL A 440 -16.69 3.20 7.92
CA VAL A 440 -15.43 2.74 8.52
C VAL A 440 -14.28 3.24 7.66
N ALA A 441 -13.49 4.19 8.17
CA ALA A 441 -12.41 4.81 7.40
C ALA A 441 -11.16 3.91 7.30
N GLU A 442 -10.93 3.04 8.28
CA GLU A 442 -9.80 2.12 8.38
C GLU A 442 -10.01 0.82 7.60
N THR A 443 -10.27 0.95 6.30
CA THR A 443 -10.56 -0.18 5.39
C THR A 443 -9.41 -1.19 5.32
N THR A 444 -8.16 -0.75 5.49
CA THR A 444 -6.98 -1.63 5.55
C THR A 444 -7.09 -2.66 6.66
N ALA A 445 -7.33 -2.22 7.90
CA ALA A 445 -7.46 -3.12 9.05
C ALA A 445 -8.75 -3.97 8.95
N LEU A 446 -9.83 -3.36 8.47
CA LEU A 446 -11.10 -4.07 8.25
C LEU A 446 -10.95 -5.21 7.24
N GLY A 447 -10.21 -5.00 6.15
CA GLY A 447 -9.99 -6.04 5.15
C GLY A 447 -9.13 -7.20 5.65
N ALA A 448 -8.14 -6.93 6.49
CA ALA A 448 -7.38 -7.98 7.17
C ALA A 448 -8.27 -8.78 8.14
N ALA A 449 -9.16 -8.09 8.89
CA ALA A 449 -10.15 -8.74 9.73
C ALA A 449 -11.09 -9.61 8.89
N TYR A 450 -11.66 -9.08 7.80
CA TYR A 450 -12.52 -9.83 6.88
C TYR A 450 -11.84 -11.09 6.34
N ALA A 451 -10.60 -11.00 5.88
CA ALA A 451 -9.86 -12.17 5.40
C ALA A 451 -9.69 -13.23 6.50
N ALA A 452 -9.30 -12.83 7.72
CA ALA A 452 -9.15 -13.76 8.84
C ALA A 452 -10.49 -14.38 9.28
N GLY A 453 -11.54 -13.56 9.32
CA GLY A 453 -12.88 -13.96 9.72
C GLY A 453 -13.54 -14.92 8.73
N LEU A 454 -13.37 -14.71 7.42
CA LEU A 454 -13.83 -15.64 6.38
C LEU A 454 -13.20 -17.04 6.56
N ALA A 455 -11.89 -17.11 6.82
CA ALA A 455 -11.17 -18.38 6.98
C ALA A 455 -11.67 -19.23 8.17
N VAL A 456 -12.15 -18.58 9.24
CA VAL A 456 -12.69 -19.27 10.43
C VAL A 456 -14.21 -19.39 10.43
N GLY A 457 -14.89 -18.86 9.42
CA GLY A 457 -16.35 -18.84 9.32
C GLY A 457 -17.02 -17.85 10.29
N PHE A 458 -16.30 -16.82 10.74
CA PHE A 458 -16.87 -15.70 11.49
C PHE A 458 -17.79 -14.86 10.59
N TRP A 459 -17.42 -14.70 9.32
CA TRP A 459 -18.34 -14.31 8.23
C TRP A 459 -18.43 -15.46 7.23
N ARG A 460 -19.60 -15.63 6.61
CA ARG A 460 -19.91 -16.77 5.74
C ARG A 460 -19.28 -16.64 4.36
N ASP A 461 -19.39 -15.47 3.74
CA ASP A 461 -19.01 -15.23 2.35
C ASP A 461 -18.84 -13.73 2.05
N THR A 462 -18.39 -13.41 0.83
CA THR A 462 -18.22 -12.03 0.36
C THR A 462 -19.52 -11.25 0.25
N ASP A 463 -20.67 -11.92 0.07
CA ASP A 463 -21.97 -11.26 -0.04
C ASP A 463 -22.44 -10.74 1.33
N GLU A 464 -22.18 -11.50 2.40
CA GLU A 464 -22.38 -11.03 3.77
C GLU A 464 -21.52 -9.78 4.05
N LEU A 465 -20.23 -9.80 3.68
CA LEU A 465 -19.36 -8.63 3.86
C LEU A 465 -19.86 -7.40 3.10
N ARG A 466 -20.35 -7.58 1.88
CA ARG A 466 -20.97 -6.49 1.10
C ARG A 466 -22.17 -5.87 1.82
N SER A 467 -22.94 -6.67 2.55
CA SER A 467 -24.10 -6.17 3.32
C SER A 467 -23.71 -5.34 4.55
N HIS A 468 -22.49 -5.52 5.06
CA HIS A 468 -21.95 -4.74 6.17
C HIS A 468 -21.31 -3.41 5.73
N TRP A 469 -20.91 -3.29 4.47
CA TRP A 469 -20.35 -2.06 3.93
C TRP A 469 -21.42 -0.97 3.87
N GLN A 470 -21.13 0.18 4.50
CA GLN A 470 -22.04 1.31 4.57
C GLN A 470 -21.38 2.56 4.01
N GLU A 471 -22.09 3.23 3.10
CA GLU A 471 -21.68 4.52 2.54
C GLU A 471 -21.90 5.63 3.57
N SER A 472 -20.84 6.37 3.90
CA SER A 472 -20.94 7.58 4.73
C SER A 472 -21.38 8.78 3.89
N LYS A 473 -20.76 8.94 2.72
CA LYS A 473 -20.98 10.08 1.84
C LYS A 473 -20.63 9.73 0.40
N ARG A 474 -21.41 10.29 -0.52
CA ARG A 474 -21.22 10.22 -1.96
C ARG A 474 -21.08 11.61 -2.54
N TRP A 475 -20.22 11.75 -3.55
CA TRP A 475 -20.11 12.94 -4.39
C TRP A 475 -20.37 12.53 -5.83
N ASP A 476 -21.41 13.07 -6.42
CA ASP A 476 -21.71 12.88 -7.83
C ASP A 476 -21.03 13.97 -8.68
N PRO A 477 -20.60 13.67 -9.92
CA PRO A 477 -19.95 14.63 -10.80
C PRO A 477 -20.86 15.82 -11.14
N GLN A 478 -20.29 17.02 -11.10
CA GLN A 478 -20.98 18.30 -11.38
C GLN A 478 -20.39 19.05 -12.57
N TRP A 479 -19.16 18.75 -12.99
CA TRP A 479 -18.54 19.39 -14.16
C TRP A 479 -19.09 18.82 -15.47
N SER A 480 -19.28 19.70 -16.46
CA SER A 480 -19.55 19.27 -17.83
C SER A 480 -18.36 18.53 -18.42
N GLU A 481 -18.63 17.72 -19.44
CA GLU A 481 -17.59 16.97 -20.15
C GLU A 481 -16.53 17.91 -20.74
N GLU A 482 -16.93 19.05 -21.31
CA GLU A 482 -16.02 20.01 -21.93
C GLU A 482 -15.06 20.61 -20.90
N ARG A 483 -15.56 20.98 -19.71
CA ARG A 483 -14.72 21.50 -18.62
C ARG A 483 -13.72 20.43 -18.16
N ARG A 484 -14.22 19.20 -17.97
CA ARG A 484 -13.43 18.05 -17.50
C ARG A 484 -12.30 17.72 -18.47
N GLN A 485 -12.58 17.71 -19.78
CA GLN A 485 -11.56 17.42 -20.79
C GLN A 485 -10.58 18.57 -20.97
N GLY A 486 -11.06 19.82 -20.96
CA GLY A 486 -10.19 21.00 -21.05
C GLY A 486 -9.19 21.07 -19.91
N GLY A 487 -9.64 20.92 -18.66
CA GLY A 487 -8.76 20.94 -17.48
C GLY A 487 -7.73 19.82 -17.49
N TYR A 488 -8.11 18.63 -18.00
CA TYR A 488 -7.20 17.50 -18.07
C TYR A 488 -6.16 17.61 -19.19
N GLN A 489 -6.51 18.19 -20.34
CA GLN A 489 -5.53 18.53 -21.37
C GLN A 489 -4.49 19.52 -20.83
N ASP A 490 -4.92 20.49 -20.04
CA ASP A 490 -4.03 21.48 -19.43
C ASP A 490 -3.13 20.87 -18.35
N TRP A 491 -3.67 19.94 -17.55
CA TRP A 491 -2.90 19.11 -16.64
C TRP A 491 -1.79 18.35 -17.37
N LYS A 492 -2.10 17.63 -18.45
CA LYS A 492 -1.10 16.89 -19.23
C LYS A 492 -0.01 17.81 -19.78
N ARG A 493 -0.38 19.01 -20.26
CA ARG A 493 0.60 20.04 -20.66
C ARG A 493 1.48 20.49 -19.50
N ALA A 494 0.95 20.58 -18.27
CA ALA A 494 1.74 20.92 -17.10
C ALA A 494 2.74 19.81 -16.74
N VAL A 495 2.32 18.54 -16.81
CA VAL A 495 3.18 17.37 -16.55
C VAL A 495 4.37 17.35 -17.52
N GLU A 496 4.15 17.55 -18.82
CA GLU A 496 5.22 17.61 -19.83
C GLU A 496 6.32 18.63 -19.49
N ARG A 497 5.97 19.73 -18.81
CA ARG A 497 6.94 20.77 -18.43
C ARG A 497 7.80 20.38 -17.23
N THR A 498 7.53 19.25 -16.59
CA THR A 498 8.30 18.73 -15.47
C THR A 498 9.32 17.68 -15.85
N LEU A 499 9.20 17.12 -17.06
CA LEU A 499 10.05 16.05 -17.57
C LEU A 499 11.41 16.58 -18.05
N ASP A 500 12.39 15.68 -18.12
CA ASP A 500 13.78 15.91 -18.55
C ASP A 500 14.50 16.99 -17.71
N TRP A 501 14.06 17.18 -16.46
CA TRP A 501 14.57 18.25 -15.59
C TRP A 501 15.90 17.89 -14.93
N VAL A 502 15.98 16.70 -14.34
CA VAL A 502 17.23 16.19 -13.74
C VAL A 502 17.91 15.23 -14.69
N LYS A 503 19.24 15.34 -14.79
CA LYS A 503 20.04 14.32 -15.49
C LYS A 503 20.16 13.09 -14.59
N VAL A 504 19.43 12.03 -14.93
CA VAL A 504 19.59 10.71 -14.31
C VAL A 504 20.84 10.07 -14.93
N THR A 505 21.83 9.77 -14.10
CA THR A 505 23.14 9.22 -14.52
C THR A 505 23.27 7.75 -14.20
#